data_AF-A0A6A0BBA2-F1
#
_entry.id   AF-A0A6A0BBA2-F1
#
_cell.length_a   1.000
_cell.length_b   1.000
_cell.length_c   1.000
_cell.angle_alpha   90.00
_cell.angle_beta   90.00
_cell.angle_gamma   90.00
#
_symmetry.space_group_name_H-M   'P 1'
#
loop_
_entity.id
_entity.type
_entity.pdbx_description
1 polymer ?
#
loop_
_entity_poly.entity_id
_entity_poly.type
_entity_poly.pdbx_seq_one_letter_code
_entity_poly.pdbx_strand_id
1 'polypeptide(L)'
;MLEILNKAYQAEHLTGGRPRCLSLENQLLLTLRYWRHYPTQRLIAFDFDVPLSCVSRTITWVENTLHEEGSFDIEGVKDKDHWFAIDVTESPIQRPKKTNVTTIQEKNTDIP
;
A
#
# COMPACT_ATOMS: atom_id res chain seq x y z
N MET A 1 -10.08 -7.51 10.43
CA MET A 1 -9.53 -7.81 9.08
C MET A 1 -9.62 -9.28 8.74
N LEU A 2 -8.96 -10.19 9.47
CA LEU A 2 -8.93 -11.61 9.11
C LEU A 2 -10.33 -12.28 9.11
N GLU A 3 -11.20 -11.94 10.06
CA GLU A 3 -12.60 -12.42 10.09
C GLU A 3 -13.40 -11.98 8.86
N ILE A 4 -13.18 -10.74 8.41
CA ILE A 4 -13.82 -10.18 7.21
C ILE A 4 -13.37 -10.97 5.98
N LEU A 5 -12.06 -11.20 5.86
CA LEU A 5 -11.49 -12.00 4.77
C LEU A 5 -12.00 -13.44 4.78
N ASN A 6 -12.13 -14.07 5.96
CA ASN A 6 -12.72 -15.40 6.09
C ASN A 6 -14.18 -15.43 5.60
N LYS A 7 -14.99 -14.45 6.00
CA LYS A 7 -16.38 -14.33 5.58
C LYS A 7 -16.50 -14.13 4.06
N ALA A 8 -15.68 -13.24 3.49
CA ALA A 8 -15.63 -13.00 2.04
C ALA A 8 -15.17 -14.25 1.27
N TYR A 9 -14.13 -14.92 1.75
CA TYR A 9 -13.62 -16.15 1.15
C TYR A 9 -14.67 -17.27 1.16
N GLN A 10 -15.37 -17.46 2.27
CA GLN A 10 -16.45 -18.43 2.39
C GLN A 10 -17.59 -18.13 1.41
N ALA A 11 -17.97 -16.86 1.26
CA ALA A 11 -19.00 -16.43 0.31
C ALA A 11 -18.61 -16.70 -1.14
N GLU A 12 -17.36 -16.43 -1.53
CA GLU A 12 -16.86 -16.71 -2.89
C GLU A 12 -16.78 -18.22 -3.20
N HIS A 13 -16.51 -19.06 -2.20
CA HIS A 13 -16.28 -20.50 -2.37
C HIS A 13 -17.50 -21.35 -2.00
N LEU A 14 -18.70 -20.77 -1.86
CA LEU A 14 -19.94 -21.52 -1.58
C LEU A 14 -20.24 -22.58 -2.65
N THR A 15 -19.96 -22.27 -3.91
CA THR A 15 -20.16 -23.18 -5.05
C THR A 15 -18.92 -24.00 -5.40
N GLY A 16 -17.87 -23.90 -4.58
CA GLY A 16 -16.55 -24.45 -4.87
C GLY A 16 -15.70 -23.53 -5.74
N GLY A 17 -14.45 -23.91 -6.01
CA GLY A 17 -13.52 -23.10 -6.78
C GLY A 17 -12.07 -23.52 -6.53
N ARG A 18 -11.15 -22.91 -7.29
CA ARG A 18 -9.72 -23.10 -7.07
C ARG A 18 -9.31 -22.37 -5.78
N PRO A 19 -8.63 -23.03 -4.84
CA PRO A 19 -8.12 -22.35 -3.66
C PRO A 19 -7.13 -21.27 -4.05
N ARG A 20 -7.08 -20.19 -3.26
CA ARG A 20 -6.13 -19.10 -3.49
C ARG A 20 -4.68 -19.57 -3.28
N CYS A 21 -3.76 -18.80 -3.84
CA CYS A 21 -2.33 -19.10 -3.90
C CYS A 21 -1.65 -19.16 -2.52
N LEU A 22 -2.23 -18.51 -1.50
CA LEU A 22 -1.72 -18.38 -0.13
C LEU A 22 -2.85 -18.59 0.89
N SER A 23 -2.50 -18.95 2.13
CA SER A 23 -3.46 -18.91 3.25
C SER A 23 -3.97 -17.49 3.50
N LEU A 24 -5.16 -17.34 4.08
CA LEU A 24 -5.75 -16.02 4.33
C LEU A 24 -4.88 -15.17 5.29
N GLU A 25 -4.24 -15.82 6.26
CA GLU A 25 -3.26 -15.19 7.17
C GLU A 25 -2.08 -14.61 6.39
N ASN A 26 -1.48 -15.40 5.49
CA ASN A 26 -0.35 -14.96 4.68
C ASN A 26 -0.75 -13.89 3.67
N GLN A 27 -1.98 -13.95 3.12
CA GLN A 27 -2.52 -12.90 2.25
C GLN A 27 -2.61 -11.57 3.00
N LEU A 28 -3.15 -11.58 4.23
CA LEU A 28 -3.24 -10.39 5.06
C LEU A 28 -1.86 -9.88 5.48
N LEU A 29 -0.95 -10.77 5.87
CA LEU A 29 0.42 -10.38 6.22
C LEU A 29 1.15 -9.73 5.04
N LEU A 30 0.97 -10.31 3.85
CA LEU A 30 1.55 -9.81 2.60
C LEU A 30 1.06 -8.38 2.29
N THR A 31 -0.24 -8.11 2.41
CA THR A 31 -0.80 -6.79 2.12
C THR A 31 -0.42 -5.75 3.16
N LEU A 32 -0.42 -6.11 4.45
CA LEU A 32 0.04 -5.23 5.51
C LEU A 32 1.50 -4.82 5.32
N ARG A 33 2.35 -5.77 4.88
CA ARG A 33 3.76 -5.47 4.57
C ARG A 33 3.88 -4.54 3.36
N TYR A 34 3.04 -4.73 2.34
CA TYR A 34 2.96 -3.84 1.19
C TYR A 34 2.61 -2.40 1.61
N TRP A 35 1.58 -2.20 2.43
CA TRP A 35 1.17 -0.86 2.88
C TRP A 35 2.17 -0.20 3.84
N ARG A 36 2.80 -0.96 4.74
CA ARG A 36 3.70 -0.39 5.75
C ARG A 36 5.06 0.02 5.20
N HIS A 37 5.63 -0.79 4.32
CA HIS A 37 7.02 -0.63 3.88
C HIS A 37 7.14 -0.20 2.41
N TYR A 38 6.03 -0.15 1.68
CA TYR A 38 5.99 0.08 0.23
C TYR A 38 7.06 -0.67 -0.59
N PRO A 39 7.40 -1.94 -0.27
CA PRO A 39 8.36 -2.69 -1.07
C PRO A 39 7.77 -3.03 -2.44
N THR A 40 8.64 -3.26 -3.41
CA THR A 40 8.18 -3.73 -4.73
C THR A 40 7.45 -5.06 -4.61
N GLN A 41 6.38 -5.26 -5.37
CA GLN A 41 5.65 -6.54 -5.39
C GLN A 41 6.54 -7.73 -5.75
N ARG A 42 7.63 -7.49 -6.51
CA ARG A 42 8.65 -8.51 -6.82
C ARG A 42 9.46 -8.94 -5.60
N LEU A 43 9.80 -8.03 -4.70
CA LEU A 43 10.49 -8.36 -3.46
C LEU A 43 9.57 -9.16 -2.53
N ILE A 44 8.30 -8.75 -2.44
CA ILE A 44 7.29 -9.53 -1.72
C ILE A 44 7.13 -10.92 -2.33
N ALA A 45 7.03 -11.02 -3.65
CA ALA A 45 6.91 -12.30 -4.36
C ALA A 45 8.08 -13.26 -4.02
N PHE A 46 9.29 -12.72 -3.93
CA PHE A 46 10.48 -13.45 -3.52
C PHE A 46 10.39 -13.91 -2.05
N ASP A 47 10.04 -13.01 -1.13
CA ASP A 47 9.96 -13.31 0.31
C ASP A 47 8.90 -14.38 0.66
N PHE A 48 7.81 -14.42 -0.10
CA PHE A 48 6.70 -15.36 0.11
C PHE A 48 6.75 -16.58 -0.83
N ASP A 49 7.78 -16.69 -1.67
CA ASP A 49 7.96 -17.75 -2.67
C ASP A 49 6.71 -17.98 -3.56
N VAL A 50 6.16 -16.88 -4.08
CA VAL A 50 4.97 -16.89 -4.94
C VAL A 50 5.22 -16.12 -6.23
N PRO A 51 4.53 -16.45 -7.33
CA PRO A 51 4.67 -15.67 -8.56
C PRO A 51 4.11 -14.25 -8.35
N LEU A 52 4.69 -13.28 -9.05
CA LEU A 52 4.26 -11.86 -8.99
C LEU A 52 2.76 -11.68 -9.21
N SER A 53 2.19 -12.49 -10.11
CA SER A 53 0.74 -12.45 -10.39
C SER A 53 -0.13 -12.90 -9.21
N CYS A 54 0.37 -13.74 -8.30
CA CYS A 54 -0.33 -14.05 -7.05
C CYS A 54 -0.31 -12.84 -6.12
N VAL A 55 0.84 -12.18 -5.97
CA VAL A 55 0.98 -10.98 -5.11
C VAL A 55 0.01 -9.88 -5.54
N SER A 56 0.03 -9.53 -6.83
CA SER A 56 -0.88 -8.49 -7.36
C SER A 56 -2.35 -8.84 -7.12
N ARG A 57 -2.78 -10.07 -7.42
CA ARG A 57 -4.17 -10.50 -7.18
C ARG A 57 -4.53 -10.52 -5.70
N THR A 58 -3.61 -10.91 -4.84
CA THR A 58 -3.82 -10.92 -3.38
C THR A 58 -3.99 -9.50 -2.84
N ILE A 59 -3.13 -8.57 -3.25
CA ILE A 59 -3.23 -7.16 -2.82
C ILE A 59 -4.58 -6.58 -3.23
N THR A 60 -4.92 -6.67 -4.52
CA THR A 60 -6.19 -6.13 -5.04
C THR A 60 -7.40 -6.78 -4.37
N TRP A 61 -7.38 -8.08 -4.12
CA TRP A 61 -8.50 -8.75 -3.47
C TRP A 61 -8.68 -8.33 -2.01
N VAL A 62 -7.60 -8.26 -1.24
CA VAL A 62 -7.67 -7.83 0.16
C VAL A 62 -8.08 -6.35 0.25
N GLU A 63 -7.57 -5.49 -0.63
CA GLU A 63 -7.97 -4.08 -0.71
C GLU A 63 -9.47 -3.94 -1.00
N ASN A 64 -9.97 -4.62 -2.03
CA ASN A 64 -11.39 -4.56 -2.41
C ASN A 64 -12.30 -5.12 -1.30
N THR A 65 -11.95 -6.27 -0.72
CA THR A 65 -12.79 -6.89 0.33
C THR A 65 -12.86 -6.05 1.61
N LEU A 66 -11.77 -5.38 1.98
CA LEU A 66 -11.77 -4.46 3.14
C LEU A 66 -12.49 -3.14 2.82
N HIS A 67 -12.39 -2.66 1.58
CA HIS A 67 -13.11 -1.49 1.13
C HIS A 67 -14.63 -1.73 1.08
N GLU A 68 -15.08 -2.88 0.56
CA GLU A 68 -16.50 -3.26 0.50
C GLU A 68 -17.14 -3.37 1.89
N GLU A 69 -16.37 -3.75 2.90
CA GLU A 69 -16.87 -3.86 4.28
C GLU A 69 -17.07 -2.49 4.96
N GLY A 70 -16.35 -1.46 4.50
CA GLY A 70 -16.57 -0.07 4.89
C GLY A 70 -16.01 0.34 6.27
N SER A 71 -15.53 -0.58 7.12
CA SER A 71 -14.93 -0.22 8.41
C SER A 71 -13.54 0.43 8.27
N PHE A 72 -12.93 0.36 7.08
CA PHE A 72 -11.61 0.92 6.79
C PHE A 72 -11.66 2.16 5.90
N ASP A 73 -12.86 2.69 5.65
CA ASP A 73 -13.00 3.93 4.92
C ASP A 73 -12.47 5.11 5.73
N ILE A 74 -11.83 6.05 5.05
CA ILE A 74 -11.31 7.26 5.65
C ILE A 74 -12.50 8.18 5.96
N GLU A 75 -12.68 8.53 7.23
CA GLU A 75 -13.71 9.48 7.64
C GLU A 75 -13.53 10.82 6.91
N GLY A 76 -14.61 11.30 6.27
CA GLY A 76 -14.63 12.59 5.56
C GLY A 76 -14.46 12.51 4.04
N VAL A 77 -14.15 11.34 3.48
CA VAL A 77 -14.08 11.13 2.03
C VAL A 77 -15.44 10.65 1.53
N LYS A 78 -16.16 11.51 0.77
CA LYS A 78 -17.56 11.26 0.35
C LYS A 78 -17.70 10.54 -1.00
N ASP A 79 -16.70 10.66 -1.88
CA ASP A 79 -16.80 10.16 -3.25
C ASP A 79 -15.96 8.89 -3.44
N LYS A 80 -16.59 7.72 -3.26
CA LYS A 80 -15.88 6.43 -3.30
C LYS A 80 -15.34 6.03 -4.69
N ASP A 81 -15.77 6.71 -5.75
CA ASP A 81 -15.47 6.34 -7.14
C ASP A 81 -14.22 7.02 -7.73
N HIS A 82 -13.56 7.91 -6.98
CA HIS A 82 -12.41 8.69 -7.47
C HIS A 82 -11.09 8.29 -6.80
N TRP A 83 -9.99 8.35 -7.56
CA TRP A 83 -8.64 8.19 -7.01
C TRP A 83 -8.30 9.41 -6.14
N PHE A 84 -7.96 9.19 -4.88
CA PHE A 84 -7.53 10.24 -3.96
C PHE A 84 -6.01 10.30 -3.92
N ALA A 85 -5.45 11.45 -4.30
CA ALA A 85 -4.07 11.76 -4.00
C ALA A 85 -3.99 12.23 -2.54
N ILE A 86 -3.56 11.35 -1.66
CA ILE A 86 -3.26 11.70 -0.27
C ILE A 86 -1.79 12.13 -0.23
N ASP A 87 -1.54 13.37 0.18
CA ASP A 87 -0.17 13.83 0.39
C ASP A 87 0.39 13.14 1.65
N VAL A 88 1.27 12.15 1.45
CA VAL A 88 1.90 11.37 2.53
C VAL A 88 3.11 12.11 3.12
N THR A 89 3.37 13.37 2.74
CA THR A 89 4.58 14.10 3.14
C THR A 89 4.49 14.88 4.46
N GLU A 90 3.41 14.76 5.24
CA GLU A 90 3.33 15.38 6.57
C GLU A 90 4.06 14.58 7.67
N SER A 91 5.36 14.35 7.47
CA SER A 91 6.27 14.39 8.61
C SER A 91 6.52 15.87 8.92
N PRO A 92 6.46 16.36 10.17
CA PRO A 92 6.81 17.75 10.47
C PRO A 92 8.31 17.95 10.23
N ILE A 93 8.69 18.23 8.99
CA ILE A 93 10.04 18.61 8.61
C ILE A 93 10.10 20.12 8.76
N GLN A 94 11.05 20.63 9.55
CA GLN A 94 11.30 22.06 9.64
C GLN A 94 11.78 22.57 8.29
N ARG A 95 10.85 23.10 7.49
CA ARG A 95 11.16 23.83 6.27
C ARG A 95 12.07 25.01 6.66
N PRO A 96 13.31 25.11 6.14
CA PRO A 96 14.15 26.27 6.40
C PRO A 96 13.41 27.52 5.92
N LYS A 97 13.30 28.52 6.81
CA LYS A 97 12.64 29.79 6.48
C LYS A 97 13.45 30.46 5.36
N LYS A 98 12.78 30.79 4.25
CA LYS A 98 13.38 31.58 3.17
C LYS A 98 13.93 32.87 3.76
N THR A 99 15.22 33.07 3.62
CA THR A 99 15.89 34.32 3.99
C THR A 99 16.08 35.12 2.70
N ASN A 100 15.81 36.42 2.72
CA ASN A 100 15.96 37.31 1.54
C ASN A 100 17.42 37.59 1.15
N VAL A 101 18.38 36.86 1.73
CA VAL A 101 19.80 37.01 1.41
C VAL A 101 20.10 36.16 0.18
N THR A 102 20.51 36.82 -0.91
CA THR A 102 21.01 36.16 -2.11
C THR A 102 22.26 35.36 -1.77
N THR A 103 22.11 34.07 -1.46
CA THR A 103 23.25 33.18 -1.30
C THR A 103 23.65 32.68 -2.69
N ILE A 104 24.39 33.51 -3.42
CA ILE A 104 25.06 33.06 -4.65
C ILE A 104 26.18 32.14 -4.19
N GLN A 105 26.10 30.84 -4.49
CA GLN A 105 27.26 29.98 -4.34
C GLN A 105 28.31 30.42 -5.36
N GLU A 106 29.44 30.90 -4.87
CA GLU A 106 30.62 31.17 -5.68
C GLU A 106 31.14 29.84 -6.23
N LYS A 107 31.38 29.78 -7.54
CA LYS A 107 31.94 28.59 -8.19
C LYS A 107 33.41 28.49 -7.78
N ASN A 108 33.74 27.56 -6.88
CA ASN A 108 35.13 27.25 -6.55
C ASN A 108 35.89 26.86 -7.83
N THR A 109 36.87 27.67 -8.22
CA THR A 109 37.80 27.40 -9.33
C THR A 109 39.07 26.67 -8.89
N ASP A 110 39.18 26.33 -7.62
CA ASP A 110 40.37 25.68 -7.07
C ASP A 110 40.14 24.18 -6.92
N ILE A 111 40.45 23.45 -7.99
CA ILE A 111 40.76 22.01 -7.95
C ILE A 111 42.16 21.86 -8.56
N PRO A 112 43.14 21.25 -7.88
CA PRO A 112 44.44 20.91 -8.47
C PRO A 112 44.35 19.78 -9.52
#